data_AF-A0A8D9F6F8-F1
#
_entry.id   AF-A0A8D9F6F8-F1
#
_cell.length_a   1.000
_cell.length_b   1.000
_cell.length_c   1.000
_cell.angle_alpha   90.00
_cell.angle_beta   90.00
_cell.angle_gamma   90.00
#
_symmetry.space_group_name_H-M   'P 1'
#
loop_
_entity.id
_entity.type
_entity.pdbx_description
1 polymer ?
#
loop_
_entity_poly.entity_id
_entity_poly.type
_entity_poly.pdbx_seq_one_letter_code
_entity_poly.pdbx_strand_id
1 'polypeptide(L)'
;MVSSGVRETIKFLVQHKLIDAIVTTAGGVEEDLIKCLAPSYIGDFNLDGKTLRDKGMNRIGNLLIPNDNYCVFENWLMPILDTMLKEQKETGTVWTPSRIIARLGTDIDHEDSICYWAAKNHIPIFSPALTDGSLGDMMYFHSFRNPGLICDILQGNIVKYKFLVLYLDCRTRTDESHYANSIVPLC
;
A
#
# COMPACT_ATOMS: atom_id res chain seq x y z
N MET A 1 1.62 -2.00 -10.77
CA MET A 1 1.66 -3.47 -10.60
C MET A 1 0.58 -3.77 -9.60
N VAL A 2 0.71 -3.30 -8.36
CA VAL A 2 -0.44 -3.29 -7.43
C VAL A 2 -1.49 -2.24 -7.85
N SER A 3 -1.05 -1.10 -8.38
CA SER A 3 -1.94 -0.09 -8.98
C SER A 3 -2.75 -0.61 -10.16
N SER A 4 -2.16 -1.52 -10.94
CA SER A 4 -2.78 -2.10 -12.14
C SER A 4 -3.50 -3.42 -11.80
N GLY A 5 -4.19 -4.01 -12.77
CA GLY A 5 -4.85 -5.32 -12.64
C GLY A 5 -3.89 -6.52 -12.45
N VAL A 6 -2.59 -6.27 -12.30
CA VAL A 6 -1.61 -7.31 -11.96
C VAL A 6 -1.75 -7.69 -10.47
N ARG A 7 -2.35 -6.81 -9.66
CA ARG A 7 -2.70 -7.07 -8.25
C ARG A 7 -3.45 -8.40 -8.09
N GLU A 8 -4.43 -8.66 -8.93
CA GLU A 8 -5.28 -9.85 -8.85
C GLU A 8 -4.50 -11.12 -9.18
N THR A 9 -3.52 -11.01 -10.09
CA THR A 9 -2.59 -12.12 -10.39
C THR A 9 -1.69 -12.40 -9.20
N ILE A 10 -1.14 -11.35 -8.55
CA ILE A 10 -0.29 -11.51 -7.36
C ILE A 10 -1.10 -12.11 -6.22
N LYS A 11 -2.32 -11.60 -5.99
CA LYS A 11 -3.27 -12.13 -4.99
C LYS A 11 -3.48 -13.62 -5.19
N PHE A 12 -3.74 -14.06 -6.43
CA PHE A 12 -3.91 -15.48 -6.76
C PHE A 12 -2.69 -16.32 -6.34
N LEU A 13 -1.46 -15.86 -6.66
CA LEU A 13 -0.24 -16.57 -6.26
C LEU A 13 -0.11 -16.71 -4.73
N VAL A 14 -0.45 -15.66 -4.00
CA VAL A 14 -0.37 -15.63 -2.52
C VAL A 14 -1.46 -16.49 -1.89
N GLN A 15 -2.70 -16.38 -2.39
CA GLN A 15 -3.87 -17.14 -1.93
C GLN A 15 -3.62 -18.64 -2.04
N HIS A 16 -3.03 -19.08 -3.15
CA HIS A 16 -2.75 -20.49 -3.43
C HIS A 16 -1.37 -20.97 -2.93
N LYS A 17 -0.66 -20.16 -2.12
CA LYS A 17 0.67 -20.50 -1.55
C LYS A 17 1.68 -20.94 -2.62
N LEU A 18 1.66 -20.28 -3.78
CA LEU A 18 2.58 -20.55 -4.89
C LEU A 18 3.93 -19.80 -4.74
N ILE A 19 4.03 -18.93 -3.74
CA ILE A 19 5.23 -18.17 -3.39
C ILE A 19 5.44 -18.20 -1.87
N ASP A 20 6.71 -18.09 -1.45
CA ASP A 20 7.11 -18.21 -0.04
C ASP A 20 7.36 -16.86 0.63
N ALA A 21 7.64 -15.79 -0.13
CA ALA A 21 7.83 -14.44 0.38
C ALA A 21 7.63 -13.38 -0.71
N ILE A 22 7.30 -12.15 -0.30
CA ILE A 22 7.14 -10.98 -1.18
C ILE A 22 8.12 -9.90 -0.75
N VAL A 23 8.73 -9.21 -1.71
CA VAL A 23 9.40 -7.92 -1.49
C VAL A 23 8.69 -6.88 -2.34
N THR A 24 8.26 -5.77 -1.73
CA THR A 24 7.59 -4.67 -2.43
C THR A 24 7.93 -3.33 -1.80
N THR A 25 7.68 -2.22 -2.49
CA THR A 25 7.76 -0.85 -1.94
C THR A 25 6.51 -0.52 -1.11
N ALA A 26 6.53 0.61 -0.38
CA ALA A 26 5.37 1.11 0.38
C ALA A 26 4.12 1.23 -0.49
N GLY A 27 4.24 1.81 -1.68
CA GLY A 27 3.16 1.92 -2.67
C GLY A 27 2.45 0.59 -2.96
N GLY A 28 3.20 -0.52 -3.07
CA GLY A 28 2.59 -1.82 -3.30
C GLY A 28 1.81 -2.38 -2.10
N VAL A 29 2.10 -1.94 -0.88
CA VAL A 29 1.33 -2.30 0.32
C VAL A 29 0.10 -1.41 0.44
N GLU A 30 0.29 -0.09 0.44
CA GLU A 30 -0.79 0.86 0.69
C GLU A 30 -1.84 0.83 -0.41
N GLU A 31 -1.46 0.69 -1.68
CA GLU A 31 -2.45 0.61 -2.76
C GLU A 31 -3.29 -0.68 -2.72
N ASP A 32 -2.74 -1.79 -2.24
CA ASP A 32 -3.50 -3.03 -2.04
C ASP A 32 -4.60 -2.86 -0.99
N LEU A 33 -4.26 -2.18 0.11
CA LEU A 33 -5.18 -1.88 1.21
C LEU A 33 -6.22 -0.83 0.78
N ILE A 34 -5.78 0.27 0.15
CA ILE A 34 -6.65 1.36 -0.31
C ILE A 34 -7.70 0.83 -1.29
N LYS A 35 -7.33 -0.08 -2.21
CA LYS A 35 -8.28 -0.68 -3.16
C LYS A 35 -9.38 -1.53 -2.51
N CYS A 36 -9.19 -2.00 -1.27
CA CYS A 36 -10.26 -2.66 -0.51
C CYS A 36 -11.24 -1.66 0.11
N LEU A 37 -10.82 -0.40 0.28
CA LEU A 37 -11.61 0.66 0.91
C LEU A 37 -12.34 1.51 -0.14
N ALA A 38 -11.68 1.81 -1.26
CA ALA A 38 -12.22 2.65 -2.33
C ALA A 38 -11.62 2.28 -3.71
N PRO A 39 -12.40 2.41 -4.80
CA PRO A 39 -11.95 2.02 -6.13
C PRO A 39 -10.91 3.00 -6.70
N SER A 40 -10.11 2.49 -7.63
CA SER A 40 -9.29 3.29 -8.55
C SER A 40 -9.93 3.33 -9.93
N TYR A 41 -9.60 4.33 -10.74
CA TYR A 41 -10.25 4.54 -12.03
C TYR A 41 -9.25 4.57 -13.18
N ILE A 42 -9.72 4.20 -14.37
CA ILE A 42 -8.97 4.40 -15.61
C ILE A 42 -9.02 5.89 -15.98
N GLY A 43 -7.86 6.45 -16.27
CA GLY A 43 -7.66 7.77 -16.86
C GLY A 43 -6.73 7.67 -18.08
N ASP A 44 -5.96 8.74 -18.29
CA ASP A 44 -5.06 8.87 -19.44
C ASP A 44 -3.72 9.48 -18.99
N PHE A 45 -2.62 9.04 -19.63
CA PHE A 45 -1.28 9.56 -19.39
C PHE A 45 -1.15 11.06 -19.72
N ASN A 46 -2.00 11.57 -20.60
CA ASN A 46 -1.96 12.94 -21.11
C ASN A 46 -2.84 13.92 -20.32
N LEU A 47 -3.48 13.47 -19.23
CA LEU A 47 -4.28 14.35 -18.37
C LEU A 47 -3.39 15.42 -17.70
N ASP A 48 -3.79 16.70 -17.82
CA ASP A 48 -3.07 17.83 -17.25
C ASP A 48 -2.97 17.74 -15.71
N GLY A 49 -1.74 17.79 -15.21
CA GLY A 49 -1.44 17.64 -13.78
C GLY A 49 -1.99 18.78 -12.92
N LYS A 50 -2.05 20.01 -13.45
CA LYS A 50 -2.59 21.16 -12.70
C LYS A 50 -4.09 20.99 -12.46
N THR A 51 -4.84 20.69 -13.52
CA THR A 51 -6.28 20.44 -13.45
C THR A 51 -6.61 19.26 -12.52
N LEU A 52 -5.80 18.19 -12.56
CA LEU A 52 -5.96 17.05 -11.66
C LEU A 52 -5.73 17.44 -10.19
N ARG A 53 -4.69 18.23 -9.91
CA ARG A 53 -4.39 18.71 -8.56
C ARG A 53 -5.50 19.60 -8.01
N ASP A 54 -6.03 20.52 -8.83
CA ASP A 54 -7.13 21.41 -8.46
C ASP A 54 -8.42 20.62 -8.13
N LYS A 55 -8.61 19.46 -8.75
CA LYS A 55 -9.72 18.54 -8.50
C LYS A 55 -9.45 17.49 -7.43
N GLY A 56 -8.27 17.50 -6.81
CA GLY A 56 -7.90 16.50 -5.79
C GLY A 56 -7.76 15.08 -6.35
N MET A 57 -7.27 14.94 -7.57
CA MET A 57 -7.08 13.65 -8.25
C MET A 57 -5.58 13.33 -8.39
N ASN A 58 -5.14 12.19 -7.86
CA ASN A 58 -3.77 11.71 -8.04
C ASN A 58 -3.69 10.79 -9.25
N ARG A 59 -2.63 10.93 -10.04
CA ARG A 59 -2.42 10.16 -11.27
C ARG A 59 -1.24 9.21 -11.13
N ILE A 60 -1.45 7.93 -11.44
CA ILE A 60 -0.42 6.89 -11.53
C ILE A 60 -0.46 6.32 -12.95
N GLY A 61 0.41 6.82 -13.84
CA GLY A 61 0.34 6.48 -15.25
C GLY A 61 -1.00 6.88 -15.88
N ASN A 62 -1.76 5.91 -16.36
CA ASN A 62 -3.13 6.07 -16.85
C ASN A 62 -4.21 5.71 -15.81
N LEU A 63 -3.87 5.70 -14.52
CA LEU A 63 -4.83 5.46 -13.45
C LEU A 63 -5.03 6.72 -12.64
N LEU A 64 -6.23 6.87 -12.09
CA LEU A 64 -6.63 7.97 -11.24
C LEU A 64 -7.10 7.45 -9.89
N ILE A 65 -6.60 8.09 -8.83
CA ILE A 65 -6.94 7.81 -7.44
C ILE A 65 -7.43 9.13 -6.82
N PRO A 66 -8.71 9.25 -6.46
CA PRO A 66 -9.23 10.41 -5.75
C PRO A 66 -8.53 10.59 -4.39
N ASN A 67 -8.30 11.84 -3.97
CA ASN A 67 -7.75 12.14 -2.66
C ASN A 67 -8.60 11.56 -1.51
N ASP A 68 -9.91 11.48 -1.69
CA ASP A 68 -10.83 10.88 -0.71
C ASP A 68 -10.44 9.45 -0.33
N ASN A 69 -9.85 8.68 -1.26
CA ASN A 69 -9.36 7.33 -0.97
C ASN A 69 -8.30 7.34 0.14
N TYR A 70 -7.42 8.35 0.14
CA TYR A 70 -6.38 8.51 1.16
C TYR A 70 -6.96 9.00 2.50
N CYS A 71 -8.04 9.80 2.47
CA CYS A 71 -8.76 10.18 3.69
C CYS A 71 -9.47 8.97 4.34
N VAL A 72 -10.08 8.09 3.53
CA VAL A 72 -10.66 6.83 4.04
C VAL A 72 -9.57 5.92 4.60
N PHE A 73 -8.42 5.85 3.94
CA PHE A 73 -7.26 5.10 4.42
C PHE A 73 -6.72 5.63 5.75
N GLU A 74 -6.60 6.96 5.90
CA GLU A 74 -6.22 7.60 7.17
C GLU A 74 -7.17 7.18 8.31
N ASN A 75 -8.49 7.29 8.08
CA ASN A 75 -9.50 6.96 9.08
C ASN A 75 -9.43 5.49 9.51
N TRP A 76 -9.12 4.59 8.58
CA TRP A 76 -8.95 3.16 8.88
C TRP A 76 -7.63 2.87 9.60
N LEU A 77 -6.54 3.52 9.21
CA LEU A 77 -5.19 3.23 9.70
C LEU A 77 -4.89 3.84 11.08
N MET A 78 -5.38 5.04 11.38
CA MET A 78 -5.04 5.75 12.62
C MET A 78 -5.35 4.95 13.90
N PRO A 79 -6.53 4.31 14.06
CA PRO A 79 -6.82 3.47 15.22
C PRO A 79 -5.91 2.24 15.35
N ILE A 80 -5.44 1.71 14.21
CA ILE A 80 -4.52 0.57 14.18
C ILE A 80 -3.15 1.01 14.70
N LEU A 81 -2.65 2.17 14.26
CA LEU A 81 -1.39 2.74 14.74
C LEU A 81 -1.43 3.04 16.26
N ASP A 82 -2.56 3.52 16.77
CA ASP A 82 -2.76 3.70 18.22
C ASP A 82 -2.65 2.38 18.98
N THR A 83 -3.28 1.33 18.46
CA THR A 83 -3.22 -0.01 19.06
C THR A 83 -1.80 -0.58 19.01
N MET A 84 -1.11 -0.44 17.88
CA MET A 84 0.28 -0.87 17.73
C MET A 84 1.23 -0.14 18.69
N LEU A 85 1.04 1.16 18.89
CA LEU A 85 1.83 1.94 19.85
C LEU A 85 1.57 1.48 21.29
N LYS A 86 0.31 1.19 21.63
CA LYS A 86 -0.06 0.65 22.94
C LYS A 86 0.62 -0.69 23.18
N GLU A 87 0.52 -1.62 22.22
CA GLU A 87 1.17 -2.92 22.28
C GLU A 87 2.70 -2.79 22.44
N GLN A 88 3.34 -1.87 21.71
CA GLN A 88 4.77 -1.59 21.85
C GLN A 88 5.12 -1.13 23.27
N LYS A 89 4.33 -0.22 23.86
CA LYS A 89 4.57 0.31 25.21
C LYS A 89 4.32 -0.73 26.32
N GLU A 90 3.30 -1.57 26.16
CA GLU A 90 2.89 -2.53 27.19
C GLU A 90 3.69 -3.84 27.13
N THR A 91 3.98 -4.33 25.93
CA THR A 91 4.60 -5.66 25.74
C THR A 91 6.07 -5.59 25.32
N GLY A 92 6.57 -4.40 24.96
CA GLY A 92 7.91 -4.25 24.38
C GLY A 92 8.01 -4.76 22.94
N THR A 93 6.88 -4.90 22.24
CA THR A 93 6.85 -5.38 20.84
C THR A 93 7.62 -4.43 19.93
N VAL A 94 8.68 -4.93 19.29
CA VAL A 94 9.39 -4.19 18.23
C VAL A 94 8.70 -4.43 16.90
N TRP A 95 8.17 -3.37 16.30
CA TRP A 95 7.56 -3.43 14.98
C TRP A 95 8.64 -3.43 13.90
N THR A 96 8.47 -4.28 12.90
CA THR A 96 9.27 -4.29 11.67
C THR A 96 8.32 -4.14 10.50
N PRO A 97 8.78 -3.69 9.31
CA PRO A 97 7.88 -3.53 8.16
C PRO A 97 7.03 -4.77 7.90
N SER A 98 7.62 -5.97 7.96
CA SER A 98 6.89 -7.22 7.76
C SER A 98 5.82 -7.50 8.82
N ARG A 99 6.08 -7.17 10.10
CA ARG A 99 5.09 -7.34 11.18
C ARG A 99 3.95 -6.34 11.04
N ILE A 100 4.27 -5.10 10.67
CA ILE A 100 3.27 -4.06 10.39
C ILE A 100 2.38 -4.51 9.23
N ILE A 101 2.96 -4.93 8.10
CA ILE A 101 2.18 -5.37 6.93
C ILE A 101 1.32 -6.59 7.26
N ALA A 102 1.83 -7.57 8.02
CA ALA A 102 1.03 -8.71 8.47
C ALA A 102 -0.13 -8.30 9.37
N ARG A 103 0.08 -7.32 10.27
CA ARG A 103 -0.97 -6.75 11.11
C ARG A 103 -2.03 -6.05 10.27
N LEU A 104 -1.62 -5.18 9.34
CA LEU A 104 -2.53 -4.50 8.42
C LEU A 104 -3.34 -5.48 7.55
N GLY A 105 -2.71 -6.56 7.08
CA GLY A 105 -3.39 -7.63 6.35
C GLY A 105 -4.39 -8.42 7.21
N THR A 106 -4.13 -8.55 8.51
CA THR A 106 -5.09 -9.15 9.45
C THR A 106 -6.27 -8.21 9.69
N ASP A 107 -6.00 -6.91 9.88
CA ASP A 107 -7.02 -5.92 10.25
C ASP A 107 -7.91 -5.49 9.07
N ILE A 108 -7.43 -5.60 7.82
CA ILE A 108 -8.25 -5.29 6.63
C ILE A 108 -9.33 -6.36 6.38
N ASP A 109 -9.06 -7.61 6.80
CA ASP A 109 -9.96 -8.77 6.70
C ASP A 109 -10.76 -8.88 5.39
N HIS A 110 -10.09 -8.63 4.25
CA HIS A 110 -10.72 -8.56 2.94
C HIS A 110 -10.09 -9.53 1.95
N GLU A 111 -10.88 -10.45 1.39
CA GLU A 111 -10.39 -11.52 0.49
C GLU A 111 -9.79 -11.00 -0.83
N ASP A 112 -10.03 -9.75 -1.20
CA ASP A 112 -9.39 -9.13 -2.36
C ASP A 112 -7.99 -8.55 -2.08
N SER A 113 -7.54 -8.54 -0.82
CA SER A 113 -6.21 -8.02 -0.46
C SER A 113 -5.12 -9.08 -0.59
N ILE A 114 -3.99 -8.69 -1.20
CA ILE A 114 -2.73 -9.44 -1.16
C ILE A 114 -2.25 -9.57 0.29
N CYS A 115 -2.26 -8.47 1.05
CA CYS A 115 -1.81 -8.43 2.44
C CYS A 115 -2.63 -9.36 3.34
N TYR A 116 -3.95 -9.45 3.12
CA TYR A 116 -4.83 -10.39 3.81
C TYR A 116 -4.41 -11.84 3.59
N TRP A 117 -4.27 -12.27 2.34
CA TRP A 117 -3.87 -13.64 2.04
C TRP A 117 -2.44 -13.93 2.52
N ALA A 118 -1.55 -12.95 2.47
CA ALA A 118 -0.19 -13.09 2.97
C ALA A 118 -0.19 -13.34 4.49
N ALA A 119 -0.97 -12.56 5.26
CA ALA A 119 -1.13 -12.77 6.70
C ALA A 119 -1.74 -14.15 6.99
N LYS A 120 -2.84 -14.52 6.33
CA LYS A 120 -3.53 -15.81 6.50
C LYS A 120 -2.66 -17.02 6.17
N ASN A 121 -1.81 -16.90 5.14
CA ASN A 121 -0.92 -17.97 4.69
C ASN A 121 0.47 -17.92 5.32
N HIS A 122 0.73 -16.98 6.24
CA HIS A 122 2.03 -16.80 6.90
C HIS A 122 3.17 -16.52 5.90
N ILE A 123 2.87 -15.82 4.80
CA ILE A 123 3.83 -15.40 3.78
C ILE A 123 4.34 -14.00 4.16
N PRO A 124 5.62 -13.82 4.50
CA PRO A 124 6.14 -12.52 4.88
C PRO A 124 6.22 -11.58 3.67
N ILE A 125 5.76 -10.33 3.87
CA ILE A 125 5.97 -9.23 2.95
C ILE A 125 7.04 -8.30 3.52
N PHE A 126 8.12 -8.08 2.77
CA PHE A 126 9.20 -7.18 3.15
C PHE A 126 9.10 -5.87 2.36
N SER A 127 9.21 -4.75 3.08
CA SER A 127 9.30 -3.41 2.49
C SER A 127 10.27 -2.58 3.33
N PRO A 128 11.58 -2.58 3.00
CA PRO A 128 12.58 -1.87 3.81
C PRO A 128 12.31 -0.37 3.92
N ALA A 129 11.74 0.23 2.87
CA ALA A 129 11.33 1.63 2.83
C ALA A 129 9.81 1.76 2.95
N LEU A 130 9.23 1.17 4.01
CA LEU A 130 7.77 1.21 4.25
C LEU A 130 7.21 2.63 4.45
N THR A 131 8.08 3.57 4.81
CA THR A 131 7.73 4.98 5.05
C THR A 131 7.72 5.85 3.79
N ASP A 132 8.08 5.32 2.62
CA ASP A 132 8.15 6.07 1.36
C ASP A 132 6.82 6.00 0.60
N GLY A 133 5.76 6.55 1.19
CA GLY A 133 4.40 6.51 0.64
C GLY A 133 3.37 7.11 1.60
N SER A 134 2.09 7.00 1.25
CA SER A 134 0.97 7.48 2.08
C SER A 134 0.97 6.84 3.47
N LEU A 135 1.37 5.57 3.60
CA LEU A 135 1.53 4.93 4.90
C LEU A 135 2.54 5.67 5.78
N GLY A 136 3.64 6.15 5.19
CA GLY A 136 4.63 6.99 5.87
C GLY A 136 4.09 8.33 6.32
N ASP A 137 3.28 9.00 5.49
CA ASP A 137 2.60 10.25 5.85
C ASP A 137 1.70 10.05 7.07
N MET A 138 0.95 8.95 7.11
CA MET A 138 0.07 8.64 8.25
C MET A 138 0.85 8.31 9.51
N MET A 139 1.95 7.55 9.40
CA MET A 139 2.86 7.31 10.53
C MET A 139 3.50 8.62 11.03
N TYR A 140 3.84 9.54 10.13
CA TYR A 140 4.33 10.86 10.48
C TYR A 140 3.29 11.65 11.26
N PHE A 141 2.07 11.80 10.75
CA PHE A 141 0.99 12.53 11.44
C PHE A 141 0.63 11.89 12.79
N HIS A 142 0.59 10.56 12.84
CA HIS A 142 0.39 9.81 14.08
C HIS A 142 1.45 10.16 15.13
N SER A 143 2.73 10.24 14.73
CA SER A 143 3.83 10.52 15.66
C SER A 143 3.73 11.90 16.35
N PHE A 144 3.08 12.90 15.72
CA PHE A 144 2.83 14.20 16.36
C PHE A 144 1.74 14.13 17.43
N ARG A 145 0.72 13.30 17.22
CA ARG A 145 -0.39 13.12 18.18
C ARG A 145 0.02 12.17 19.31
N ASN A 146 0.65 11.07 18.96
CA ASN A 146 1.00 9.96 19.84
C ASN A 146 2.45 9.51 19.58
N PRO A 147 3.46 10.20 20.15
CA PRO A 147 4.85 9.91 19.87
C PRO A 147 5.29 8.54 20.40
N GLY A 148 6.26 7.96 19.69
CA GLY A 148 7.05 6.82 20.16
C GLY A 148 6.89 5.52 19.37
N LEU A 149 6.10 5.47 18.30
CA LEU A 149 6.04 4.26 17.45
C LEU A 149 7.38 4.06 16.75
N ILE A 150 7.97 2.86 16.88
CA ILE A 150 9.27 2.53 16.29
C ILE A 150 9.09 1.44 15.25
N CYS A 151 9.63 1.65 14.05
CA CYS A 151 9.71 0.65 13.00
C CYS A 151 11.19 0.30 12.76
N ASP A 152 11.62 -0.90 13.18
CA ASP A 152 12.98 -1.40 13.00
C ASP A 152 13.11 -2.18 11.68
N ILE A 153 13.97 -1.69 10.80
CA ILE A 153 14.26 -2.28 9.50
C ILE A 153 15.32 -3.40 9.57
N LEU A 154 16.16 -3.43 10.62
CA LEU A 154 17.30 -4.36 10.71
C LEU A 154 16.88 -5.76 11.16
N GLN A 155 15.79 -5.88 11.93
CA GLN A 155 15.27 -7.17 12.40
C GLN A 155 14.56 -7.99 11.30
N GLY A 156 14.36 -7.43 10.10
CA GLY A 156 13.75 -8.12 8.97
C GLY A 156 14.72 -9.13 8.32
N ASN A 157 14.52 -10.43 8.54
CA ASN A 157 15.34 -11.48 7.93
C ASN A 157 14.94 -11.76 6.47
N ILE A 158 15.56 -11.08 5.52
CA ILE A 158 15.30 -11.19 4.06
C ILE A 158 16.09 -12.34 3.39
N VAL A 159 16.99 -13.05 4.08
CA VAL A 159 17.96 -13.95 3.36
C VAL A 159 17.43 -15.38 3.12
N LYS A 160 16.24 -15.75 3.60
CA LYS A 160 15.84 -17.16 3.75
C LYS A 160 14.81 -17.70 2.74
N TYR A 161 14.28 -16.89 1.83
CA TYR A 161 13.06 -17.25 1.09
C TYR A 161 13.25 -17.27 -0.43
N LYS A 162 12.36 -18.00 -1.11
CA LYS A 162 12.18 -17.88 -2.56
C LYS A 162 11.25 -16.68 -2.81
N PHE A 163 11.83 -15.62 -3.38
CA PHE A 163 11.17 -14.33 -3.49
C PHE A 163 10.35 -14.17 -4.75
N LEU A 164 9.17 -13.55 -4.60
CA LEU A 164 8.62 -12.69 -5.63
C LEU A 164 9.03 -11.24 -5.32
N VAL A 165 9.83 -10.63 -6.20
CA VAL A 165 10.23 -9.22 -6.07
C VAL A 165 9.31 -8.38 -6.94
N LEU A 166 8.59 -7.46 -6.31
CA LEU A 166 7.66 -6.55 -6.97
C LEU A 166 8.26 -5.14 -6.94
N TYR A 167 8.72 -4.67 -8.10
CA TYR A 167 9.23 -3.30 -8.26
C TYR A 167 8.45 -2.58 -9.35
N LEU A 168 8.15 -1.30 -9.10
CA LEU A 168 7.84 -0.34 -10.14
C LEU A 168 8.61 0.95 -9.90
N ASP A 169 9.38 1.35 -10.91
CA ASP A 169 9.92 2.71 -11.04
C ASP A 169 8.97 3.46 -11.98
N CYS A 170 8.12 4.34 -11.43
CA CYS A 170 7.19 5.13 -12.23
C CYS A 170 7.89 6.43 -12.70
N ARG A 171 8.72 6.34 -13.75
CA ARG A 171 9.25 7.55 -14.42
C ARG A 171 8.17 8.18 -15.27
N THR A 172 7.66 9.35 -14.87
CA THR A 172 6.76 10.16 -15.68
C THR A 172 7.53 10.82 -16.82
N ARG A 173 7.28 10.38 -18.07
CA ARG A 173 7.75 11.06 -19.28
C ARG A 173 6.59 11.93 -19.79
N THR A 174 6.80 13.23 -19.87
CA THR A 174 5.83 14.20 -20.38
C THR A 174 5.97 14.29 -21.89
N ASP A 175 4.99 13.83 -22.67
CA ASP A 175 4.80 14.23 -24.07
C ASP A 175 3.30 14.46 -24.31
N GLU A 176 2.98 15.60 -24.94
CA GLU A 176 1.64 16.14 -25.13
C GLU A 176 0.82 15.36 -26.18
N SER A 177 -0.45 15.07 -25.90
CA SER A 177 -1.55 15.16 -26.91
C SER A 177 -2.94 14.87 -26.30
N HIS A 178 -3.90 15.72 -26.68
CA HIS A 178 -5.31 15.70 -26.31
C HIS A 178 -6.06 14.42 -26.72
N TYR A 179 -7.00 13.92 -25.89
CA TYR A 179 -8.44 13.66 -26.21
C TYR A 179 -9.19 13.05 -25.00
N ALA A 180 -10.51 12.83 -25.15
CA ALA A 180 -11.59 12.96 -24.17
C ALA A 180 -11.86 11.81 -23.17
N ASN A 181 -12.65 12.20 -22.16
CA ASN A 181 -13.16 11.48 -20.98
C ASN A 181 -13.99 10.21 -21.23
N SER A 182 -13.72 9.19 -20.42
CA SER A 182 -14.74 8.38 -19.72
C SER A 182 -14.07 7.66 -18.54
N ILE A 183 -14.47 7.97 -17.31
CA ILE A 183 -13.92 7.37 -16.08
C ILE A 183 -14.67 6.06 -15.82
N VAL A 184 -13.99 4.93 -15.93
CA VAL A 184 -14.54 3.60 -15.65
C VAL A 184 -13.81 3.03 -14.43
N PRO A 185 -14.54 2.47 -13.43
CA PRO A 185 -13.91 1.83 -12.29
C PRO A 185 -13.11 0.60 -12.74
N LEU A 186 -11.89 0.46 -12.21
CA LEU A 186 -11.07 -0.74 -12.40
C LEU A 186 -11.50 -1.78 -11.35
N CYS A 187 -11.89 -2.99 -11.79
CA CYS A 187 -12.05 -4.16 -10.92
C CYS A 187 -10.71 -4.56 -10.30
#